data_AF-A0A2M7RWY0-F1
#
_entry.id   AF-A0A2M7RWY0-F1
#
_cell.length_a   1.000
_cell.length_b   1.000
_cell.length_c   1.000
_cell.angle_alpha   90.00
_cell.angle_beta   90.00
_cell.angle_gamma   90.00
#
_symmetry.space_group_name_H-M   'P 1'
#
loop_
_entity.id
_entity.type
_entity.pdbx_description
1 polymer ?
#
loop_
_entity_poly.entity_id
_entity_poly.type
_entity_poly.pdbx_seq_one_letter_code
_entity_poly.pdbx_strand_id
1 'polypeptide(L)'
;MNKNKIMIKSIFLSFVLLCSLISFAQDDLLNMLEEEVKEETTSEKVTATFKGTKLINANTIETTKKKTLAFNITHRFGDMQIGEPIGYHTYYGLDNASNIRFGFEYGLTDKISIGFGRSKIQEHYDWNLKYRFLEQKAGGMPISAAYY
;
A
#
# COMPACT_ATOMS: atom_id res chain seq x y z
N MET A 1 47.14 44.34 -43.12
CA MET A 1 46.42 43.36 -42.28
C MET A 1 45.62 42.45 -43.22
N ASN A 2 45.90 41.14 -43.22
CA ASN A 2 45.51 40.21 -44.29
C ASN A 2 43.99 39.95 -44.31
N LYS A 3 43.26 40.52 -45.29
CA LYS A 3 41.78 40.40 -45.43
C LYS A 3 41.29 38.95 -45.36
N ASN A 4 42.07 38.00 -45.87
CA ASN A 4 41.75 36.57 -45.83
C ASN A 4 41.67 36.00 -44.40
N LYS A 5 42.47 36.50 -43.46
CA LYS A 5 42.42 36.07 -42.05
C LYS A 5 41.16 36.59 -41.34
N ILE A 6 40.65 37.75 -41.72
CA ILE A 6 39.42 38.33 -41.16
C ILE A 6 38.21 37.55 -41.70
N MET A 7 38.20 37.22 -42.99
CA MET A 7 37.13 36.45 -43.62
C MET A 7 37.01 35.03 -43.03
N ILE A 8 38.13 34.34 -42.81
CA ILE A 8 38.15 33.00 -42.17
C ILE A 8 37.62 33.07 -40.72
N LYS A 9 37.98 34.11 -39.95
CA LYS A 9 37.46 34.30 -38.59
C LYS A 9 35.95 34.58 -38.58
N SER A 10 35.46 35.37 -39.52
CA SER A 10 34.01 35.62 -39.65
C SER A 10 33.23 34.37 -40.03
N ILE A 11 33.75 33.55 -40.95
CA ILE A 11 33.13 32.27 -41.33
C ILE A 11 33.11 31.32 -40.13
N PHE A 12 34.21 31.22 -39.39
CA PHE A 12 34.30 30.38 -38.19
C PHE A 12 33.32 30.84 -37.10
N LEU A 13 33.22 32.16 -36.85
CA LEU A 13 32.29 32.71 -35.88
C LEU A 13 30.82 32.47 -36.30
N SER A 14 30.52 32.62 -37.59
CA SER A 14 29.19 32.32 -38.14
C SER A 14 28.86 30.83 -38.01
N PHE A 15 29.82 29.93 -38.21
CA PHE A 15 29.64 28.49 -38.04
C PHE A 15 29.34 28.11 -36.59
N VAL A 16 30.06 28.71 -35.63
CA VAL A 16 29.81 28.50 -34.19
C VAL A 16 28.41 28.99 -33.78
N LEU A 17 27.96 30.13 -34.31
CA LEU A 17 26.61 30.67 -34.08
C LEU A 17 25.49 29.82 -34.72
N LEU A 18 25.76 29.14 -35.83
CA LEU A 18 24.82 28.19 -36.43
C LEU A 18 24.70 26.89 -35.63
N CYS A 19 25.79 26.43 -35.01
CA CYS A 19 25.76 25.24 -34.14
C CYS A 19 24.92 25.43 -32.87
N SER A 20 24.78 26.66 -32.35
CA SER A 20 23.93 26.91 -31.17
C SER A 20 22.42 26.84 -31.47
N LEU A 21 22.01 26.93 -32.73
CA LEU A 21 20.60 26.83 -33.13
C LEU A 21 20.07 25.38 -33.16
N ILE A 22 20.96 24.39 -33.03
CA ILE A 22 20.65 22.95 -33.11
C ILE A 22 20.64 22.28 -31.72
N SER A 23 20.82 23.06 -30.64
CA SER A 23 20.86 22.55 -29.27
C SER A 23 19.46 22.46 -28.67
N PHE A 24 18.83 21.29 -28.79
CA PHE A 24 17.50 20.97 -28.23
C PHE A 24 17.62 20.30 -26.84
N ALA A 25 18.27 20.96 -25.88
CA ALA A 25 18.42 20.43 -24.51
C ALA A 25 17.36 20.95 -23.52
N GLN A 26 16.52 21.91 -23.91
CA GLN A 26 15.58 22.59 -23.01
C GLN A 26 14.27 21.81 -22.81
N ASP A 27 13.86 20.99 -23.78
CA ASP A 27 12.60 20.25 -23.71
C ASP A 27 12.63 19.14 -22.65
N ASP A 28 13.80 18.56 -22.38
CA ASP A 28 13.97 17.43 -21.44
C ASP A 28 13.61 17.81 -19.99
N LEU A 29 14.14 18.93 -19.50
CA LEU A 29 13.86 19.40 -18.15
C LEU A 29 12.40 19.84 -17.98
N LEU A 30 11.82 20.47 -19.01
CA LEU A 30 10.42 20.93 -18.96
C LEU A 30 9.46 19.73 -18.98
N ASN A 31 9.75 18.71 -19.79
CA ASN A 31 8.99 17.47 -19.83
C ASN A 31 9.07 16.71 -18.50
N MET A 32 10.25 16.66 -17.86
CA MET A 32 10.38 16.07 -16.52
C MET A 32 9.53 16.82 -15.48
N LEU A 33 9.50 18.15 -15.54
CA LEU A 33 8.67 18.97 -14.65
C LEU A 33 7.17 18.74 -14.90
N GLU A 34 6.76 18.63 -16.18
CA GLU A 34 5.37 18.31 -16.54
C GLU A 34 4.96 16.89 -16.15
N GLU A 35 5.87 15.92 -16.19
CA GLU A 35 5.62 14.55 -15.71
C GLU A 35 5.46 14.53 -14.17
N GLU A 36 6.31 15.26 -13.44
CA GLU A 36 6.21 15.38 -11.97
C GLU A 36 4.89 16.07 -11.55
N VAL A 37 4.51 17.15 -12.23
CA VAL A 37 3.21 17.82 -12.01
C VAL A 37 2.03 16.92 -12.39
N LYS A 38 2.15 16.10 -13.45
CA LYS A 38 1.11 15.13 -13.80
C LYS A 38 0.92 14.08 -12.71
N GLU A 39 2.00 13.57 -12.10
CA GLU A 39 1.89 12.63 -10.98
C GLU A 39 1.13 13.25 -9.79
N GLU A 40 1.41 14.51 -9.43
CA GLU A 40 0.68 15.21 -8.35
C GLU A 40 -0.82 15.43 -8.65
N THR A 41 -1.19 15.57 -9.93
CA THR A 41 -2.60 15.72 -10.34
C THR A 41 -3.36 14.39 -10.42
N THR A 42 -2.67 13.25 -10.36
CA THR A 42 -3.35 11.96 -10.30
C THR A 42 -3.87 11.72 -8.89
N SER A 43 -5.20 11.81 -8.74
CA SER A 43 -5.99 11.45 -7.55
C SER A 43 -5.27 10.43 -6.65
N GLU A 44 -4.57 10.92 -5.62
CA GLU A 44 -3.73 10.09 -4.78
C GLU A 44 -4.58 9.03 -4.09
N LYS A 45 -4.10 7.78 -4.13
CA LYS A 45 -4.77 6.68 -3.46
C LYS A 45 -4.71 6.90 -1.95
N VAL A 46 -5.85 6.83 -1.28
CA VAL A 46 -5.86 6.82 0.19
C VAL A 46 -5.27 5.49 0.65
N THR A 47 -4.20 5.56 1.44
CA THR A 47 -3.49 4.39 1.96
C THR A 47 -3.59 4.30 3.48
N ALA A 48 -3.33 3.11 4.02
CA ALA A 48 -3.24 2.85 5.45
C ALA A 48 -4.46 3.31 6.27
N THR A 49 -5.68 3.17 5.73
CA THR A 49 -6.92 3.45 6.47
C THR A 49 -7.01 2.61 7.75
N PHE A 50 -6.51 1.38 7.68
CA PHE A 50 -6.31 0.52 8.85
C PHE A 50 -4.89 -0.04 8.86
N LYS A 51 -4.36 -0.34 10.05
CA LYS A 51 -3.03 -0.96 10.20
C LYS A 51 -3.00 -2.45 9.85
N GLY A 52 -4.15 -3.11 9.74
CA GLY A 52 -4.24 -4.55 9.51
C GLY A 52 -5.57 -4.99 8.90
N THR A 53 -5.67 -6.28 8.58
CA THR A 53 -6.82 -6.90 7.91
C THR A 53 -8.05 -7.07 8.82
N LYS A 54 -7.86 -6.93 10.14
CA LYS A 54 -8.91 -6.97 11.16
C LYS A 54 -8.74 -5.82 12.16
N LEU A 55 -9.87 -5.33 12.66
CA LEU A 55 -9.97 -4.41 13.79
C LEU A 55 -10.82 -5.09 14.87
N ILE A 56 -10.17 -5.58 15.93
CA ILE A 56 -10.80 -6.44 16.94
C ILE A 56 -11.44 -7.65 16.26
N ASN A 57 -12.77 -7.68 16.12
CA ASN A 57 -13.52 -8.77 15.48
C ASN A 57 -13.99 -8.43 14.06
N ALA A 58 -13.92 -7.16 13.64
CA ALA A 58 -14.39 -6.71 12.34
C ALA A 58 -13.30 -6.88 11.26
N ASN A 59 -13.70 -7.27 10.05
CA ASN A 59 -12.81 -7.26 8.90
C ASN A 59 -12.70 -5.83 8.35
N THR A 60 -11.46 -5.40 8.08
CA THR A 60 -11.20 -4.09 7.47
C THR A 60 -11.20 -4.19 5.94
N ILE A 61 -11.03 -3.06 5.25
CA ILE A 61 -10.82 -3.05 3.80
C ILE A 61 -9.41 -3.47 3.39
N GLU A 62 -8.48 -3.66 4.33
CA GLU A 62 -7.11 -4.02 4.00
C GLU A 62 -6.96 -5.50 3.70
N THR A 63 -6.10 -5.79 2.73
CA THR A 63 -5.68 -7.13 2.31
C THR A 63 -4.22 -7.35 2.64
N THR A 64 -3.83 -8.61 2.84
CA THR A 64 -2.40 -8.95 2.93
C THR A 64 -1.68 -8.56 1.64
N LYS A 65 -0.50 -7.95 1.76
CA LYS A 65 0.28 -7.45 0.61
C LYS A 65 0.76 -8.59 -0.29
N LYS A 66 0.96 -8.28 -1.57
CA LYS A 66 1.39 -9.26 -2.57
C LYS A 66 2.63 -10.03 -2.08
N LYS A 67 2.63 -11.35 -2.25
CA LYS A 67 3.69 -12.29 -1.86
C LYS A 67 4.03 -12.30 -0.36
N THR A 68 3.16 -11.80 0.49
CA THR A 68 3.34 -11.83 1.94
C THR A 68 2.45 -12.91 2.56
N LEU A 69 3.01 -13.69 3.49
CA LEU A 69 2.27 -14.60 4.35
C LEU A 69 2.13 -13.97 5.74
N ALA A 70 0.90 -13.66 6.12
CA ALA A 70 0.56 -13.22 7.47
C ALA A 70 0.14 -14.43 8.31
N PHE A 71 0.84 -14.67 9.41
CA PHE A 71 0.44 -15.64 10.42
C PHE A 71 -0.18 -14.91 11.62
N ASN A 72 -1.40 -15.31 11.96
CA ASN A 72 -2.25 -14.71 12.98
C ASN A 72 -2.55 -15.76 14.05
N ILE A 73 -2.42 -15.36 15.31
CA ILE A 73 -2.94 -16.12 16.45
C ILE A 73 -3.99 -15.24 17.12
N THR A 74 -5.25 -15.67 17.07
CA THR A 74 -6.35 -14.96 17.72
C THR A 74 -6.68 -15.67 19.02
N HIS A 75 -6.42 -15.02 20.14
CA HIS A 75 -6.78 -15.50 21.47
C HIS A 75 -8.05 -14.80 21.93
N ARG A 76 -9.12 -15.57 22.18
CA ARG A 76 -10.35 -15.06 22.80
C ARG A 76 -10.29 -15.39 24.29
N PHE A 77 -10.31 -14.35 25.10
CA PHE A 77 -10.38 -14.47 26.55
C PHE A 77 -11.76 -14.98 27.00
N GLY A 78 -11.79 -15.62 28.16
CA GLY A 78 -13.02 -16.05 28.82
C GLY A 78 -13.73 -14.89 29.51
N ASP A 79 -14.89 -15.16 30.08
CA ASP A 79 -15.65 -14.15 30.81
C ASP A 79 -14.86 -13.64 32.02
N MET A 80 -14.93 -12.33 32.24
CA MET A 80 -14.13 -11.66 33.26
C MET A 80 -14.52 -12.04 34.70
N GLN A 81 -15.72 -12.58 34.91
CA GLN A 81 -16.22 -13.09 36.21
C GLN A 81 -15.95 -12.12 37.37
N ILE A 82 -16.16 -10.81 37.13
CA ILE A 82 -15.92 -9.76 38.11
C ILE A 82 -16.93 -9.93 39.26
N GLY A 83 -16.43 -10.01 40.49
CA GLY A 83 -17.25 -10.19 41.69
C GLY A 83 -17.42 -11.65 42.13
N GLU A 84 -16.95 -12.61 41.35
CA GLU A 84 -16.95 -14.03 41.70
C GLU A 84 -15.59 -14.48 42.26
N PRO A 85 -15.54 -15.40 43.24
CA PRO A 85 -14.28 -15.93 43.78
C PRO A 85 -13.36 -16.53 42.70
N ILE A 86 -13.95 -17.09 41.63
CA ILE A 86 -13.24 -17.69 40.50
C ILE A 86 -12.52 -16.64 39.63
N GLY A 87 -12.96 -15.38 39.67
CA GLY A 87 -12.39 -14.29 38.87
C GLY A 87 -10.91 -14.04 39.18
N TYR A 88 -10.52 -14.06 40.47
CA TYR A 88 -9.11 -13.92 40.86
C TYR A 88 -8.24 -15.09 40.35
N HIS A 89 -8.76 -16.32 40.42
CA HIS A 89 -8.03 -17.52 40.01
C HIS A 89 -7.86 -17.67 38.49
N THR A 90 -8.72 -17.03 37.70
CA THR A 90 -8.65 -17.05 36.23
C THR A 90 -8.07 -15.76 35.65
N TYR A 91 -7.47 -14.92 36.50
CA TYR A 91 -6.97 -13.59 36.18
C TYR A 91 -8.00 -12.76 35.39
N TYR A 92 -9.24 -12.74 35.86
CA TYR A 92 -10.39 -12.10 35.23
C TYR A 92 -10.60 -12.54 33.78
N GLY A 93 -10.53 -13.85 33.54
CA GLY A 93 -10.74 -14.46 32.22
C GLY A 93 -9.55 -14.35 31.26
N LEU A 94 -8.46 -13.67 31.65
CA LEU A 94 -7.26 -13.54 30.83
C LEU A 94 -6.49 -14.86 30.70
N ASP A 95 -6.50 -15.68 31.76
CA ASP A 95 -5.87 -17.00 31.75
C ASP A 95 -6.76 -18.06 31.10
N ASN A 96 -8.04 -17.74 30.86
CA ASN A 96 -8.98 -18.63 30.23
C ASN A 96 -9.02 -18.42 28.71
N ALA A 97 -8.42 -19.35 27.97
CA ALA A 97 -8.46 -19.37 26.51
C ALA A 97 -9.78 -19.99 26.00
N SER A 98 -10.85 -19.19 25.93
CA SER A 98 -12.17 -19.63 25.46
C SER A 98 -12.13 -20.13 24.02
N ASN A 99 -11.34 -19.48 23.17
CA ASN A 99 -11.01 -19.97 21.83
C ASN A 99 -9.63 -19.48 21.39
N ILE A 100 -8.90 -20.32 20.68
CA ILE A 100 -7.63 -19.98 20.03
C ILE A 100 -7.78 -20.31 18.56
N ARG A 101 -7.48 -19.36 17.67
CA ARG A 101 -7.46 -19.59 16.23
C ARG A 101 -6.07 -19.33 15.67
N PHE A 102 -5.54 -20.31 14.96
CA PHE A 102 -4.37 -20.16 14.10
C PHE A 102 -4.86 -19.82 12.69
N GLY A 103 -4.42 -18.70 12.14
CA GLY A 103 -4.81 -18.22 10.83
C GLY A 103 -3.60 -17.91 9.97
N PHE A 104 -3.63 -18.34 8.72
CA PHE A 104 -2.67 -17.99 7.70
C PHE A 104 -3.40 -17.25 6.59
N GLU A 105 -2.87 -16.11 6.18
CA GLU A 105 -3.40 -15.32 5.06
C GLU A 105 -2.25 -14.99 4.11
N TYR A 106 -2.43 -15.28 2.82
CA TYR A 106 -1.44 -15.03 1.78
C TYR A 106 -1.98 -14.02 0.77
N GLY A 107 -1.21 -12.96 0.51
CA GLY A 107 -1.55 -11.95 -0.48
C GLY A 107 -1.18 -12.41 -1.90
N LEU A 108 -2.18 -12.79 -2.70
CA LEU A 108 -1.99 -13.09 -4.11
C LEU A 108 -1.66 -11.81 -4.89
N THR A 109 -2.35 -10.72 -4.57
CA THR A 109 -2.11 -9.37 -5.11
C THR A 109 -2.31 -8.34 -4.00
N ASP A 110 -2.04 -7.05 -4.26
CA ASP A 110 -2.33 -5.98 -3.29
C ASP A 110 -3.82 -5.69 -3.10
N LYS A 111 -4.69 -6.49 -3.73
CA LYS A 111 -6.16 -6.41 -3.64
C LYS A 111 -6.83 -7.73 -3.32
N ILE A 112 -6.13 -8.86 -3.43
CA ILE A 112 -6.70 -10.20 -3.25
C ILE A 112 -5.81 -10.96 -2.28
N SER A 113 -6.40 -11.42 -1.18
CA SER A 113 -5.77 -12.37 -0.27
C SER A 113 -6.65 -13.59 -0.07
N ILE A 114 -6.00 -14.73 0.16
CA ILE A 114 -6.67 -15.98 0.53
C ILE A 114 -6.09 -16.44 1.85
N GLY A 115 -6.86 -17.18 2.63
CA GLY A 115 -6.39 -17.69 3.88
C GLY A 115 -7.04 -18.99 4.28
N PHE A 116 -6.41 -19.64 5.24
CA PHE A 116 -6.94 -20.79 5.93
C PHE A 116 -6.72 -20.64 7.43
N GLY A 117 -7.56 -21.26 8.23
CA GLY A 117 -7.40 -21.24 9.67
C GLY A 117 -7.95 -22.49 10.34
N ARG A 118 -7.52 -22.67 11.59
CA ARG A 118 -8.05 -23.69 12.49
C ARG A 118 -8.36 -23.06 13.83
N SER A 119 -9.57 -23.27 14.33
CA SER A 119 -9.99 -22.88 15.67
C SER A 119 -9.91 -24.05 16.64
N LYS A 120 -9.60 -23.77 17.90
CA LYS A 120 -9.66 -24.74 19.01
C LYS A 120 -11.11 -25.19 19.22
N ILE A 121 -12.06 -24.26 19.13
CA ILE A 121 -13.48 -24.59 19.28
C ILE A 121 -13.92 -25.51 18.13
N GLN A 122 -14.41 -26.70 18.48
CA GLN A 122 -14.89 -27.73 17.55
C GLN A 122 -13.88 -28.15 16.47
N GLU A 123 -12.59 -27.82 16.65
CA GLU A 123 -11.54 -28.13 15.68
C GLU A 123 -11.83 -27.62 14.26
N HIS A 124 -12.63 -26.55 14.15
CA HIS A 124 -13.10 -26.05 12.87
C HIS A 124 -11.96 -25.55 12.01
N TYR A 125 -11.93 -26.04 10.77
CA TYR A 125 -11.09 -25.53 9.69
C TYR A 125 -11.91 -24.60 8.82
N ASP A 126 -11.35 -23.44 8.50
CA ASP A 126 -11.97 -22.43 7.65
C ASP A 126 -11.04 -21.97 6.55
N TRP A 127 -11.64 -21.52 5.44
CA TRP A 127 -10.95 -20.85 4.34
C TRP A 127 -11.58 -19.47 4.15
N ASN A 128 -10.79 -18.50 3.73
CA ASN A 128 -11.28 -17.16 3.41
C ASN A 128 -10.69 -16.63 2.10
N LEU A 129 -11.47 -15.78 1.45
CA LEU A 129 -11.08 -15.02 0.27
C LEU A 129 -11.45 -13.57 0.54
N LYS A 130 -10.47 -12.68 0.49
CA LYS A 130 -10.68 -11.25 0.61
C LYS A 130 -10.35 -10.56 -0.69
N TYR A 131 -11.26 -9.71 -1.14
CA TYR A 131 -11.09 -8.95 -2.38
C TYR A 131 -11.48 -7.49 -2.19
N ARG A 132 -10.49 -6.58 -2.25
CA ARG A 132 -10.71 -5.14 -2.31
C ARG A 132 -11.00 -4.71 -3.74
N PHE A 133 -12.29 -4.65 -4.07
CA PHE A 133 -12.76 -4.27 -5.40
C PHE A 133 -12.85 -2.76 -5.61
N LEU A 134 -13.01 -1.98 -4.53
CA LEU A 134 -13.11 -0.52 -4.59
C LEU A 134 -12.08 0.15 -3.69
N GLU A 135 -11.38 1.15 -4.20
CA GLU A 135 -10.31 1.87 -3.49
C GLU A 135 -10.59 3.37 -3.52
N GLN A 136 -10.57 3.99 -2.33
CA GLN A 136 -10.76 5.42 -2.18
C GLN A 136 -9.56 6.19 -2.76
N LYS A 137 -9.83 7.30 -3.43
CA LYS A 137 -8.81 8.22 -3.97
C LYS A 137 -9.17 9.68 -3.72
N ALA A 138 -8.19 10.52 -3.43
CA ALA A 138 -8.38 11.95 -3.16
C ALA A 138 -8.88 12.67 -4.44
N GLY A 139 -10.05 13.31 -4.38
CA GLY A 139 -10.66 13.95 -5.56
C GLY A 139 -11.25 12.98 -6.60
N GLY A 140 -11.34 11.69 -6.28
CA GLY A 140 -11.89 10.66 -7.16
C GLY A 140 -12.95 9.82 -6.46
N MET A 141 -12.73 8.51 -6.37
CA MET A 141 -13.64 7.58 -5.70
C MET A 141 -13.70 7.87 -4.19
N PRO A 142 -14.88 8.23 -3.62
CA PRO A 142 -14.97 8.64 -2.22
C PRO A 142 -15.02 7.48 -1.22
N ILE A 143 -15.23 6.24 -1.69
CA ILE A 143 -15.47 5.07 -0.83
C ILE A 143 -14.45 3.97 -1.12
N SER A 144 -14.06 3.23 -0.08
CA SER A 144 -13.30 1.99 -0.18
C SER A 144 -14.18 0.82 0.25
N ALA A 145 -14.15 -0.28 -0.50
CA ALA A 145 -14.96 -1.46 -0.21
C ALA A 145 -14.20 -2.75 -0.55
N ALA A 146 -14.39 -3.74 0.33
CA ALA A 146 -13.82 -5.07 0.18
C ALA A 146 -14.86 -6.13 0.52
N TYR A 147 -14.82 -7.23 -0.23
CA TYR A 147 -15.54 -8.45 0.07
C TYR A 147 -14.68 -9.34 0.97
N TYR A 148 -15.29 -9.97 1.97
CA TYR A 148 -14.68 -10.96 2.86
C TYR A 148 -15.72 -12.02 3.22
#